data_AF-K2CJH4-F1
#
_entry.id   AF-K2CJH4-F1
#
_cell.length_a   1.000
_cell.length_b   1.000
_cell.length_c   1.000
_cell.angle_alpha   90.00
_cell.angle_beta   90.00
_cell.angle_gamma   90.00
#
_symmetry.space_group_name_H-M   'P 1'
#
loop_
_entity.id
_entity.type
_entity.pdbx_description
1 polymer ?
#
loop_
_entity_poly.entity_id
_entity_poly.type
_entity_poly.pdbx_seq_one_letter_code
_entity_poly.pdbx_strand_id
1 'polypeptide(L)'
;MNQLSFLRNRKLIAAVAVFLVLIVLGGVFFLTKNKTSPLPEDKITEDSGLPKLTPEDIGMVVTVRADGKALMFKLTKASDIERVEYTIEYEKEIEGETVPEGIFGEMNIGQDGRTDTDYREFGTCSSGVCRYDDVVSDVTIMLKVTKKDGKDYEVKKVVKL
;
A
#
# COMPACT_ATOMS: atom_id res chain seq x y z
N MET A 1 23.78 37.42 52.32
CA MET A 1 22.69 37.91 53.20
C MET A 1 21.53 38.29 52.27
N ASN A 2 20.35 37.68 52.24
CA ASN A 2 19.57 36.92 53.21
C ASN A 2 18.76 35.82 52.48
N GLN A 3 19.03 34.54 52.76
CA GLN A 3 18.26 33.39 52.28
C GLN A 3 17.45 32.74 53.42
N LEU A 4 17.03 33.53 54.42
CA LEU A 4 16.45 32.99 55.67
C LEU A 4 15.25 33.79 56.22
N SER A 5 14.57 34.60 55.40
CA SER A 5 13.28 35.22 55.78
C SER A 5 12.06 34.41 55.32
N PHE A 6 12.22 33.45 54.39
CA PHE A 6 11.10 32.67 53.85
C PHE A 6 10.65 31.52 54.76
N LEU A 7 11.54 31.02 55.64
CA LEU A 7 11.30 29.84 56.48
C LEU A 7 10.57 30.13 57.81
N ARG A 8 10.13 31.37 58.08
CA ARG A 8 9.53 31.71 59.39
C ARG A 8 8.02 31.47 59.46
N ASN A 9 7.34 31.37 58.32
CA ASN A 9 5.89 31.27 58.28
C ASN A 9 5.47 29.82 57.97
N ARG A 10 5.12 29.06 59.03
CA ARG A 10 4.76 27.63 58.95
C ARG A 10 3.62 27.37 57.96
N LYS A 11 2.70 28.32 57.79
CA LYS A 11 1.60 28.26 56.79
C LYS A 11 2.10 28.43 55.35
N LEU A 12 3.13 29.23 55.13
CA LEU A 12 3.69 29.53 53.81
C LEU A 12 4.65 28.42 53.36
N ILE A 13 5.41 27.83 54.29
CA ILE A 13 6.18 26.60 54.06
C ILE A 13 5.25 25.43 53.72
N ALA A 14 4.14 25.27 54.45
CA ALA A 14 3.16 24.23 54.15
C ALA A 14 2.53 24.41 52.77
N ALA A 15 2.19 25.65 52.39
CA ALA A 15 1.64 25.94 51.07
C ALA A 15 2.63 25.64 49.92
N VAL A 16 3.90 26.00 50.08
CA VAL A 16 4.94 25.71 49.08
C VAL A 16 5.24 24.22 48.98
N ALA A 17 5.25 23.50 50.11
CA ALA A 17 5.43 22.05 50.12
C ALA A 17 4.28 21.32 49.40
N VAL A 18 3.03 21.72 49.66
CA VAL A 18 1.85 21.16 48.98
C VAL A 18 1.88 21.47 47.47
N PHE A 19 2.25 22.69 47.10
CA PHE A 19 2.36 23.09 45.69
C PHE A 19 3.45 22.29 44.94
N LEU A 20 4.62 22.09 45.56
CA LEU A 20 5.69 21.26 44.98
C LEU A 20 5.26 19.80 44.83
N VAL A 21 4.55 19.24 45.81
CA VAL A 21 4.01 17.87 45.74
C VAL A 21 2.98 17.75 44.60
N LEU A 22 2.10 18.74 44.42
CA LEU A 22 1.13 18.75 43.31
C LEU A 22 1.80 18.86 41.94
N ILE A 23 2.88 19.63 41.80
CA ILE A 23 3.64 19.72 40.55
C ILE A 23 4.34 18.40 40.23
N VAL A 24 4.96 17.75 41.23
CA VAL A 24 5.63 16.46 41.03
C VAL A 24 4.61 15.37 40.68
N LEU A 25 3.47 15.31 41.36
CA LEU A 25 2.41 14.33 41.06
C LEU A 25 1.73 14.60 39.71
N GLY A 26 1.44 15.86 39.38
CA GLY A 26 0.83 16.23 38.09
C GLY A 26 1.78 16.05 36.90
N GLY A 27 3.06 16.37 37.07
CA GLY A 27 4.08 16.23 36.03
C GLY A 27 4.40 14.78 35.68
N VAL A 28 4.42 13.89 36.67
CA VAL A 28 4.66 12.45 36.43
C VAL A 28 3.47 11.79 35.73
N PHE A 29 2.23 12.23 36.00
CA PHE A 29 1.04 11.66 35.35
C PHE A 29 0.90 12.08 33.88
N PHE A 30 1.37 13.28 33.51
CA PHE A 30 1.25 13.79 32.15
C PHE A 30 2.28 13.17 31.17
N LEU A 31 3.44 12.73 31.66
CA LEU A 31 4.50 12.16 30.81
C LEU A 31 4.30 10.68 30.44
N THR A 32 3.34 9.98 31.04
CA THR A 32 3.06 8.57 30.74
C THR A 32 1.95 8.32 29.72
N LYS A 33 1.37 9.37 29.10
CA LYS A 33 0.24 9.25 28.16
C LYS A 33 0.56 9.36 26.66
N ASN A 34 1.83 9.32 26.26
CA ASN A 34 2.19 9.10 24.84
C ASN A 34 2.69 7.68 24.63
N LYS A 35 1.74 6.74 24.58
CA LYS A 35 1.89 5.52 23.79
C LYS A 35 0.99 5.67 22.58
N THR A 36 1.48 6.38 21.57
CA THR A 36 1.02 6.18 20.21
C THR A 36 1.40 4.74 19.87
N SER A 37 0.47 3.81 20.04
CA SER A 37 0.55 2.54 19.32
C SER A 37 0.68 2.90 17.84
N PRO A 38 1.66 2.34 17.11
CA PRO A 38 1.53 2.26 15.67
C PRO A 38 0.19 1.57 15.43
N LEU A 39 -0.75 2.26 14.77
CA LEU A 39 -1.90 1.55 14.22
C LEU A 39 -1.31 0.42 13.35
N PRO A 40 -1.87 -0.80 13.43
CA PRO A 40 -1.60 -1.77 12.38
C PRO A 40 -1.94 -1.06 11.08
N GLU A 41 -0.94 -0.95 10.21
CA GLU A 41 -1.14 -0.58 8.82
C GLU A 41 -1.96 -1.72 8.23
N ASP A 42 -3.27 -1.57 8.32
CA ASP A 42 -4.23 -2.43 7.66
C ASP A 42 -4.03 -2.18 6.18
N LYS A 43 -3.09 -2.92 5.58
CA LYS A 43 -3.09 -3.14 4.14
C LYS A 43 -4.43 -3.79 3.85
N ILE A 44 -5.42 -2.95 3.53
CA ILE A 44 -6.70 -3.36 2.99
C ILE A 44 -6.36 -4.14 1.72
N THR A 45 -6.19 -5.44 1.87
CA THR A 45 -6.35 -6.36 0.76
C THR A 45 -7.85 -6.43 0.65
N GLU A 46 -8.42 -5.66 -0.27
CA GLU A 46 -9.83 -5.81 -0.62
C GLU A 46 -10.02 -7.28 -1.03
N ASP A 47 -10.58 -8.08 -0.12
CA ASP A 47 -10.94 -9.45 -0.44
C ASP A 47 -12.20 -9.37 -1.28
N SER A 48 -12.06 -9.60 -2.59
CA SER A 48 -13.18 -9.48 -3.54
C SER A 48 -14.34 -10.43 -3.26
N GLY A 49 -14.16 -11.38 -2.33
CA GLY A 49 -15.09 -12.46 -2.03
C GLY A 49 -15.15 -13.53 -3.13
N LEU A 50 -14.36 -13.38 -4.20
CA LEU A 50 -14.25 -14.34 -5.29
C LEU A 50 -13.36 -15.52 -4.89
N PRO A 51 -13.64 -16.72 -5.43
CA PRO A 51 -12.70 -17.83 -5.30
C PRO A 51 -11.35 -17.46 -5.92
N LYS A 52 -10.27 -17.87 -5.26
CA LYS A 52 -8.90 -17.50 -5.65
C LYS A 52 -8.27 -18.57 -6.53
N LEU A 53 -7.59 -18.12 -7.59
CA LEU A 53 -6.65 -18.91 -8.38
C LEU A 53 -5.23 -18.41 -8.14
N THR A 54 -4.26 -19.30 -8.25
CA THR A 54 -2.85 -18.93 -8.23
C THR A 54 -2.40 -18.48 -9.62
N PRO A 55 -1.36 -17.64 -9.74
CA PRO A 55 -0.73 -17.32 -11.02
C PRO A 55 -0.35 -18.57 -11.83
N GLU A 56 0.06 -19.65 -11.16
CA GLU A 56 0.46 -20.91 -11.76
C GLU A 56 -0.71 -21.69 -12.39
N ASP A 57 -1.92 -21.54 -11.85
CA ASP A 57 -3.15 -22.18 -12.38
C ASP A 57 -3.47 -21.69 -13.79
N ILE A 58 -3.27 -20.40 -14.05
CA ILE A 58 -3.48 -19.76 -15.36
C ILE A 58 -2.18 -19.63 -16.18
N GLY A 59 -1.07 -20.10 -15.62
CA GLY A 59 0.26 -20.05 -16.25
C GLY A 59 0.69 -18.62 -16.55
N MET A 60 0.47 -17.71 -15.60
CA MET A 60 0.84 -16.30 -15.68
C MET A 60 2.36 -16.13 -15.62
N VAL A 61 2.92 -15.41 -16.58
CA VAL A 61 4.33 -15.02 -16.60
C VAL A 61 4.41 -13.52 -16.80
N VAL A 62 5.12 -12.83 -15.90
CA VAL A 62 5.33 -11.38 -15.96
C VAL A 62 6.74 -11.10 -16.45
N THR A 63 6.89 -10.09 -17.30
CA THR A 63 8.17 -9.56 -17.75
C THR A 63 8.20 -8.07 -17.50
N VAL A 64 9.10 -7.62 -16.63
CA VAL A 64 9.41 -6.21 -16.44
C VAL A 64 10.33 -5.78 -17.58
N ARG A 65 10.07 -4.60 -18.16
CA ARG A 65 10.92 -4.04 -19.19
C ARG A 65 12.29 -3.68 -18.59
N ALA A 66 13.35 -3.76 -19.39
CA ALA A 66 14.72 -3.57 -18.92
C ALA A 66 14.99 -2.21 -18.25
N ASP A 67 14.18 -1.18 -18.54
CA ASP A 67 14.29 0.16 -17.94
C ASP A 67 13.47 0.31 -16.64
N GLY A 68 12.72 -0.71 -16.23
CA GLY A 68 11.85 -0.69 -15.04
C GLY A 68 10.57 0.13 -15.19
N LYS A 69 10.29 0.70 -16.37
CA LYS A 69 9.20 1.67 -16.58
C LYS A 69 7.92 1.08 -17.14
N ALA A 70 7.90 -0.21 -17.39
CA ALA A 70 6.74 -0.92 -17.88
C ALA A 70 6.83 -2.39 -17.50
N LEU A 71 5.68 -3.07 -17.52
CA LEU A 71 5.63 -4.53 -17.50
C LEU A 71 4.66 -5.04 -18.55
N MET A 72 4.82 -6.30 -18.92
CA MET A 72 3.81 -7.07 -19.64
C MET A 72 3.61 -8.40 -18.92
N PHE A 73 2.46 -9.02 -19.14
CA PHE A 73 2.27 -10.39 -18.69
C PHE A 73 1.51 -11.20 -19.73
N LYS A 74 1.74 -12.51 -19.67
CA LYS A 74 1.13 -13.49 -20.55
C LYS A 74 0.49 -14.61 -19.76
N LEU A 75 -0.62 -15.13 -20.28
CA LEU A 75 -1.31 -16.30 -19.76
C LEU A 75 -1.07 -17.46 -20.72
N THR A 76 -0.57 -18.57 -20.17
CA THR A 76 -0.22 -19.76 -20.99
C THR A 76 -1.19 -20.91 -20.83
N LYS A 77 -2.14 -20.81 -19.89
CA LYS A 77 -3.21 -21.78 -19.62
C LYS A 77 -4.56 -21.06 -19.56
N ALA A 78 -4.98 -20.47 -20.68
CA ALA A 78 -6.22 -19.69 -20.75
C ALA A 78 -7.34 -20.37 -21.57
N SER A 79 -7.21 -21.66 -21.89
CA SER A 79 -8.16 -22.36 -22.77
C SER A 79 -9.60 -22.42 -22.23
N ASP A 80 -9.78 -22.41 -20.92
CA ASP A 80 -11.07 -22.38 -20.22
C ASP A 80 -11.51 -20.97 -19.77
N ILE A 81 -10.72 -19.95 -20.10
CA ILE A 81 -10.99 -18.55 -19.76
C ILE A 81 -11.75 -17.90 -20.93
N GLU A 82 -12.76 -17.10 -20.59
CA GLU A 82 -13.52 -16.29 -21.53
C GLU A 82 -12.98 -14.86 -21.59
N ARG A 83 -12.79 -14.24 -20.42
CA ARG A 83 -12.35 -12.86 -20.28
C ARG A 83 -11.42 -12.70 -19.08
N VAL A 84 -10.47 -11.77 -19.19
CA VAL A 84 -9.67 -11.31 -18.06
C VAL A 84 -9.72 -9.80 -17.99
N GLU A 85 -10.20 -9.28 -16.87
CA GLU A 85 -10.05 -7.88 -16.48
C GLU A 85 -8.84 -7.80 -15.54
N TYR A 86 -8.00 -6.78 -15.70
CA TYR A 86 -6.82 -6.63 -14.85
C TYR A 86 -6.66 -5.21 -14.32
N THR A 87 -6.07 -5.14 -13.14
CA THR A 87 -5.60 -3.93 -12.48
C THR A 87 -4.13 -4.12 -12.12
N ILE A 88 -3.29 -3.16 -12.48
CA ILE A 88 -1.90 -3.07 -12.05
C ILE A 88 -1.79 -1.88 -11.10
N GLU A 89 -1.42 -2.13 -9.86
CA GLU A 89 -1.28 -1.12 -8.81
C GLU A 89 0.18 -0.95 -8.43
N TYR A 90 0.58 0.29 -8.23
CA TYR A 90 1.90 0.68 -7.76
C TYR A 90 1.84 2.04 -7.07
N GLU A 91 2.90 2.40 -6.37
CA GLU A 91 3.07 3.71 -5.77
C GLU A 91 4.19 4.47 -6.48
N LYS A 92 3.99 5.78 -6.63
CA LYS A 92 4.95 6.70 -7.23
C LYS A 92 5.28 7.85 -6.31
N GLU A 93 6.48 8.41 -6.49
CA GLU A 93 6.87 9.64 -5.78
C GLU A 93 6.52 10.89 -6.60
N ILE A 94 5.81 11.83 -5.98
CA ILE A 94 5.53 13.16 -6.51
C ILE A 94 5.87 14.18 -5.43
N GLU A 95 6.86 15.05 -5.68
CA GLU A 95 7.26 16.11 -4.75
C GLU A 95 7.62 15.60 -3.34
N GLY A 96 8.12 14.36 -3.23
CA GLY A 96 8.49 13.71 -1.97
C GLY A 96 7.31 13.02 -1.24
N GLU A 97 6.13 12.98 -1.85
CA GLU A 97 4.97 12.24 -1.34
C GLU A 97 4.74 10.96 -2.15
N THR A 98 4.40 9.88 -1.46
CA THR A 98 4.04 8.60 -2.08
C THR A 98 2.55 8.60 -2.45
N VAL A 99 2.26 8.43 -3.73
CA VAL A 99 0.90 8.46 -4.29
C VAL A 99 0.58 7.13 -4.97
N PRO A 100 -0.56 6.48 -4.67
CA PRO A 100 -0.98 5.27 -5.38
C PRO A 100 -1.43 5.58 -6.81
N GLU A 101 -1.17 4.66 -7.74
CA GLU A 101 -1.55 4.75 -9.15
C GLU A 101 -2.01 3.38 -9.67
N GLY A 102 -2.88 3.40 -10.69
CA GLY A 102 -3.52 2.20 -11.22
C GLY A 102 -3.59 2.17 -12.75
N ILE A 103 -3.28 1.02 -13.35
CA ILE A 103 -3.49 0.76 -14.78
C ILE A 103 -4.54 -0.33 -14.92
N PHE A 104 -5.62 -0.02 -15.63
CA PHE A 104 -6.72 -0.95 -15.87
C PHE A 104 -6.72 -1.44 -17.32
N GLY A 105 -7.24 -2.64 -17.54
CA GLY A 105 -7.62 -3.07 -18.88
C GLY A 105 -8.19 -4.46 -18.95
N GLU A 106 -8.33 -4.95 -20.17
CA GLU A 106 -8.92 -6.23 -20.49
C GLU A 106 -8.02 -7.00 -21.45
N MET A 107 -7.98 -8.32 -21.29
CA MET A 107 -7.36 -9.24 -22.24
C MET A 107 -8.45 -10.09 -22.89
N ASN A 108 -8.41 -10.13 -24.23
CA ASN A 108 -9.14 -11.13 -24.99
C ASN A 108 -8.30 -12.41 -25.05
N ILE A 109 -8.95 -13.56 -24.88
CA ILE A 109 -8.28 -14.86 -24.90
C ILE A 109 -8.11 -15.33 -26.34
N GLY A 110 -6.86 -15.65 -26.72
CA GLY A 110 -6.55 -16.24 -28.03
C GLY A 110 -7.19 -17.61 -28.20
N GLN A 111 -7.50 -17.99 -29.44
CA GLN A 111 -8.11 -19.29 -29.75
C GLN A 111 -7.21 -20.49 -29.38
N ASP A 112 -5.90 -20.26 -29.27
CA ASP A 112 -4.90 -21.23 -28.84
C ASP A 112 -4.77 -21.36 -27.31
N GLY A 113 -5.62 -20.65 -26.55
CA GLY A 113 -5.59 -20.63 -25.08
C GLY A 113 -4.38 -19.89 -24.52
N ARG A 114 -3.75 -19.00 -25.31
CA ARG A 114 -2.65 -18.13 -24.90
C ARG A 114 -3.04 -16.68 -25.20
N THR A 115 -2.54 -15.77 -24.38
CA THR A 115 -2.75 -14.33 -24.58
C THR A 115 -1.68 -13.55 -23.84
N ASP A 116 -1.33 -12.39 -24.34
CA ASP A 116 -0.32 -11.49 -23.81
C ASP A 116 -0.82 -10.04 -23.87
N THR A 117 -0.38 -9.25 -22.89
CA THR A 117 -0.57 -7.80 -22.95
C THR A 117 0.58 -7.17 -23.72
N ASP A 118 0.31 -6.03 -24.37
CA ASP A 118 1.37 -5.07 -24.65
C ASP A 118 2.05 -4.62 -23.35
N TYR A 119 3.22 -3.99 -23.47
CA TYR A 119 3.83 -3.30 -22.33
C TYR A 119 2.85 -2.24 -21.79
N ARG A 120 2.56 -2.34 -20.50
CA ARG A 120 1.81 -1.37 -19.72
C ARG A 120 2.81 -0.43 -19.06
N GLU A 121 2.86 0.78 -19.57
CA GLU A 121 3.76 1.85 -19.15
C GLU A 121 3.33 2.40 -17.78
N PHE A 122 4.28 2.55 -16.85
CA PHE A 122 4.04 3.24 -15.58
C PHE A 122 4.09 4.75 -15.82
N GLY A 123 2.93 5.39 -15.81
CA GLY A 123 2.75 6.80 -16.13
C GLY A 123 1.71 7.03 -17.20
N THR A 124 1.85 8.14 -17.92
CA THR A 124 0.87 8.57 -18.93
C THR A 124 1.54 8.75 -20.29
N CYS A 125 0.96 8.16 -21.32
CA CYS A 125 1.38 8.33 -22.71
C CYS A 125 0.34 9.13 -23.49
N SER A 126 0.76 10.20 -24.18
CA SER A 126 -0.09 10.98 -25.07
C SER A 126 0.62 11.21 -26.40
N SER A 127 -0.05 10.87 -27.49
CA SER A 127 0.46 11.05 -28.86
C SER A 127 1.87 10.46 -29.11
N GLY A 128 2.16 9.30 -28.51
CA GLY A 128 3.45 8.60 -28.65
C GLY A 128 4.57 9.10 -27.74
N VAL A 129 4.32 10.09 -26.88
CA VAL A 129 5.26 10.58 -25.87
C VAL A 129 4.78 10.15 -24.49
N CYS A 130 5.61 9.39 -23.78
CA CYS A 130 5.31 8.92 -22.42
C CYS A 130 6.03 9.78 -21.38
N ARG A 131 5.28 10.17 -20.34
CA ARG A 131 5.83 10.67 -19.08
C ARG A 131 5.74 9.54 -18.07
N TYR A 132 6.90 9.13 -17.58
CA TYR A 132 7.03 8.01 -16.68
C TYR A 132 6.96 8.46 -15.25
N ASP A 133 6.31 7.65 -14.43
CA ASP A 133 6.27 7.82 -13.00
C ASP A 133 7.57 7.30 -12.35
N ASP A 134 7.94 7.88 -11.22
CA ASP A 134 9.04 7.38 -10.39
C ASP A 134 8.48 6.33 -9.41
N VAL A 135 8.50 5.07 -9.84
CA VAL A 135 7.86 3.98 -9.09
C VAL A 135 8.72 3.57 -7.90
N VAL A 136 8.14 3.61 -6.71
CA VAL A 136 8.84 3.38 -5.43
C VAL A 136 8.39 2.12 -4.69
N SER A 137 7.41 1.38 -5.23
CA SER A 137 6.87 0.16 -4.63
C SER A 137 7.10 -1.09 -5.49
N ASP A 138 6.86 -2.25 -4.87
CA ASP A 138 6.53 -3.46 -5.64
C ASP A 138 5.24 -3.22 -6.43
N VAL A 139 5.10 -3.87 -7.59
CA VAL A 139 3.92 -3.78 -8.45
C VAL A 139 2.98 -4.95 -8.15
N THR A 140 1.71 -4.66 -7.93
CA THR A 140 0.67 -5.67 -7.70
C THR A 140 -0.21 -5.78 -8.94
N ILE A 141 -0.30 -6.98 -9.52
CA ILE A 141 -1.22 -7.30 -10.61
C ILE A 141 -2.37 -8.11 -10.04
N MET A 142 -3.58 -7.62 -10.22
CA MET A 142 -4.83 -8.31 -9.86
C MET A 142 -5.59 -8.61 -11.14
N LEU A 143 -6.05 -9.85 -11.29
CA LEU A 143 -6.86 -10.30 -12.40
C LEU A 143 -8.21 -10.75 -11.87
N LYS A 144 -9.28 -10.30 -12.51
CA LYS A 144 -10.58 -10.95 -12.45
C LYS A 144 -10.74 -11.82 -13.70
N VAL A 145 -10.78 -13.12 -13.48
CA VAL A 145 -10.82 -14.15 -14.51
C VAL A 145 -12.23 -14.71 -14.60
N THR A 146 -12.93 -14.44 -15.70
CA THR A 146 -14.21 -15.07 -16.01
C THR A 146 -13.95 -16.31 -16.87
N LYS A 147 -14.30 -17.49 -16.34
CA LYS A 147 -14.22 -18.75 -17.07
C LYS A 147 -15.41 -18.94 -17.99
N LYS A 148 -15.27 -19.81 -18.99
CA LYS A 148 -16.34 -20.18 -19.94
C LYS A 148 -17.56 -20.86 -19.29
N ASP A 149 -17.44 -21.30 -18.03
CA ASP A 149 -18.56 -21.79 -17.23
C ASP A 149 -19.32 -20.66 -16.49
N GLY A 150 -18.94 -19.39 -16.74
CA GLY A 150 -19.54 -18.19 -16.18
C GLY A 150 -19.09 -17.84 -14.76
N LYS A 151 -18.11 -18.55 -14.19
CA LYS A 151 -17.60 -18.27 -12.85
C LYS A 151 -16.42 -17.30 -12.89
N ASP A 152 -16.43 -16.39 -11.93
CA ASP A 152 -15.36 -15.41 -11.72
C ASP A 152 -14.39 -15.89 -10.64
N TYR A 153 -13.11 -15.65 -10.88
CA TYR A 153 -12.02 -15.93 -9.96
C TYR A 153 -11.09 -14.73 -9.85
N GLU A 154 -10.42 -14.61 -8.71
CA GLU A 154 -9.39 -13.60 -8.50
C GLU A 154 -7.99 -14.24 -8.56
N VAL A 155 -7.05 -13.57 -9.24
CA VAL A 155 -5.62 -13.92 -9.23
C VAL A 155 -4.81 -12.70 -8.84
N LYS A 156 -3.90 -12.85 -7.88
CA LYS A 156 -2.99 -11.78 -7.45
C LYS A 156 -1.53 -12.19 -7.65
N LYS A 157 -0.73 -11.30 -8.24
CA LYS A 157 0.72 -11.46 -8.40
C LYS A 157 1.43 -10.19 -7.97
N VAL A 158 2.39 -10.31 -7.06
CA VAL A 158 3.30 -9.22 -6.70
C VAL A 158 4.62 -9.41 -7.47
N VAL A 159 5.15 -8.31 -8.00
CA VAL A 159 6.35 -8.26 -8.83
C VAL A 159 7.27 -7.17 -8.30
N LYS A 160 8.54 -7.53 -8.08
CA LYS A 160 9.56 -6.57 -7.70
C LYS A 160 10.14 -5.91 -8.95
N LEU A 161 10.25 -4.59 -8.92
CA LEU A 161 10.93 -3.81 -9.96
C LEU A 161 12.44 -3.76 -9.73
#